data_AF-A0A6L8KTV1-F1
#
_entry.id   AF-A0A6L8KTV1-F1
#
_cell.length_a   1.000
_cell.length_b   1.000
_cell.length_c   1.000
_cell.angle_alpha   90.00
_cell.angle_beta   90.00
_cell.angle_gamma   90.00
#
_symmetry.space_group_name_H-M   'P 1'
#
loop_
_entity.id
_entity.type
_entity.pdbx_description
1 polymer ?
#
loop_
_entity_poly.entity_id
_entity_poly.type
_entity_poly.pdbx_seq_one_letter_code
_entity_poly.pdbx_strand_id
1 'polypeptide(L)'
;MSARIKIFSVICVAGILAACTTPHTNEGVENLIANNVVRMTVNWDEKDSKAWSPASYSVMGNYFHWSENSIQYRWIPVQANLRRDLYGQANNPARIPDGFPILSSGDLVDVYVPPWSSMNYGELKAPIIVRFVCSASDSACQDLSKKDLGGRNEVVSKGKPDMGNLVFTKKFDESGNRLKQRQ
;
A
#
# COMPACT_ATOMS: atom_id res chain seq x y z
N MET A 1 -30.65 -9.89 27.68
CA MET A 1 -30.34 -9.22 26.40
C MET A 1 -29.07 -9.84 25.85
N SER A 2 -29.19 -10.72 24.86
CA SER A 2 -28.09 -11.54 24.34
C SER A 2 -27.95 -11.28 22.84
N ALA A 3 -26.75 -10.86 22.43
CA ALA A 3 -26.40 -10.53 21.06
C ALA A 3 -26.28 -11.80 20.21
N ARG A 4 -27.01 -11.87 19.10
CA ARG A 4 -26.82 -12.90 18.08
C ARG A 4 -25.77 -12.45 17.08
N ILE A 5 -24.57 -13.04 17.19
CA ILE A 5 -23.55 -13.03 16.15
C ILE A 5 -24.08 -13.88 14.99
N LYS A 6 -24.27 -13.27 13.81
CA LYS A 6 -24.54 -14.01 12.56
C LYS A 6 -23.20 -14.39 11.95
N ILE A 7 -22.84 -15.67 12.09
CA ILE A 7 -21.77 -16.31 11.33
C ILE A 7 -22.33 -16.58 9.93
N PHE A 8 -21.77 -15.96 8.90
CA PHE A 8 -22.04 -16.33 7.51
C PHE A 8 -21.07 -17.45 7.12
N SER A 9 -21.59 -18.69 7.11
CA SER A 9 -20.94 -19.80 6.42
C SER A 9 -21.10 -19.63 4.91
N VAL A 10 -19.99 -19.65 4.18
CA VAL A 10 -19.98 -19.74 2.72
C VAL A 10 -20.22 -21.21 2.34
N ILE A 11 -21.41 -21.51 1.84
CA ILE A 11 -21.71 -22.80 1.18
C ILE A 11 -21.26 -22.66 -0.27
N CYS A 12 -20.25 -23.43 -0.68
CA CYS A 12 -19.88 -23.63 -2.08
C CYS A 12 -20.79 -24.72 -2.66
N VAL A 13 -21.72 -24.36 -3.55
CA VAL A 13 -22.41 -25.32 -4.41
C VAL A 13 -21.68 -25.35 -5.75
N ALA A 14 -21.17 -26.53 -6.10
CA ALA A 14 -20.45 -26.76 -7.35
C ALA A 14 -21.43 -26.77 -8.53
N GLY A 15 -21.30 -25.79 -9.42
CA GLY A 15 -22.06 -25.70 -10.67
C GLY A 15 -22.35 -24.26 -11.03
N ILE A 16 -21.94 -23.85 -12.23
CA ILE A 16 -21.99 -22.51 -12.82
C ILE A 16 -20.69 -21.72 -12.60
N LEU A 17 -19.93 -21.66 -13.70
CA LEU A 17 -18.95 -20.64 -14.12
C LEU A 17 -18.56 -19.63 -13.04
N ALA A 18 -17.29 -19.73 -12.65
CA ALA A 18 -16.58 -18.79 -11.80
C ALA A 18 -16.73 -17.35 -12.31
N ALA A 19 -17.77 -16.65 -11.83
CA ALA A 19 -17.69 -15.23 -11.59
C ALA A 19 -16.78 -15.04 -10.38
N CYS A 20 -15.47 -15.16 -10.59
CA CYS A 20 -14.50 -14.53 -9.71
C CYS A 20 -14.75 -13.03 -9.84
N THR A 21 -15.63 -12.50 -9.00
CA THR A 21 -15.89 -11.06 -8.94
C THR A 21 -14.57 -10.36 -8.68
N THR A 22 -14.18 -9.46 -9.57
CA THR A 22 -13.11 -8.48 -9.37
C THR A 22 -13.23 -7.88 -7.97
N PRO A 23 -12.12 -7.69 -7.22
CA PRO A 23 -12.17 -6.95 -5.97
C PRO A 23 -12.94 -5.64 -6.18
N HIS A 24 -13.99 -5.41 -5.40
CA HIS A 24 -14.79 -4.19 -5.53
C HIS A 24 -13.94 -2.97 -5.17
N THR A 25 -13.57 -2.18 -6.17
CA THR A 25 -12.95 -0.86 -5.98
C THR A 25 -14.03 0.17 -5.74
N ASN A 26 -13.91 0.95 -4.65
CA ASN A 26 -14.78 2.10 -4.42
C ASN A 26 -14.35 3.23 -5.37
N GLU A 27 -15.13 3.48 -6.42
CA GLU A 27 -14.84 4.47 -7.46
C GLU A 27 -14.63 5.88 -6.90
N GLY A 28 -15.37 6.27 -5.85
CA GLY A 28 -15.19 7.56 -5.18
C GLY A 28 -13.84 7.68 -4.47
N VAL A 29 -13.36 6.58 -3.87
CA VAL A 29 -12.03 6.53 -3.24
C VAL A 29 -10.94 6.58 -4.29
N GLU A 30 -11.07 5.80 -5.37
CA GLU A 30 -10.10 5.78 -6.46
C GLU A 30 -9.96 7.16 -7.10
N ASN A 31 -11.09 7.81 -7.45
CA ASN A 31 -11.08 9.15 -8.01
C ASN A 31 -10.42 10.20 -7.10
N LEU A 32 -10.49 10.00 -5.77
CA LEU A 32 -9.86 10.91 -4.81
C LEU A 32 -8.33 10.73 -4.75
N ILE A 33 -7.86 9.48 -4.76
CA ILE A 33 -6.43 9.19 -4.54
C ILE A 33 -5.63 9.07 -5.83
N ALA A 34 -6.27 8.73 -6.95
CA ALA A 34 -5.61 8.46 -8.21
C ALA A 34 -4.83 9.69 -8.70
N ASN A 35 -3.60 9.42 -9.13
CA ASN A 35 -2.63 10.40 -9.62
C ASN A 35 -2.32 11.52 -8.62
N ASN A 36 -2.43 11.26 -7.33
CA ASN A 36 -2.14 12.24 -6.27
C ASN A 36 -1.14 11.66 -5.26
N VAL A 37 -0.61 12.55 -4.41
CA VAL A 37 0.16 12.15 -3.23
C VAL A 37 -0.78 12.15 -2.04
N VAL A 38 -0.82 11.03 -1.31
CA VAL A 38 -1.71 10.81 -0.18
C VAL A 38 -0.87 10.46 1.05
N ARG A 39 -1.18 11.08 2.19
CA ARG A 39 -0.57 10.66 3.45
C ARG A 39 -1.17 9.33 3.87
N MET A 40 -0.33 8.34 4.12
CA MET A 40 -0.73 7.01 4.53
C MET A 40 0.04 6.57 5.77
N THR A 41 -0.57 5.66 6.51
CA THR A 41 0.04 4.98 7.66
C THR A 41 0.57 3.63 7.20
N VAL A 42 1.77 3.29 7.65
CA VAL A 42 2.37 1.97 7.45
C VAL A 42 1.62 0.96 8.33
N ASN A 43 1.14 -0.13 7.73
CA ASN A 43 0.34 -1.11 8.45
C ASN A 43 1.19 -2.11 9.24
N TRP A 44 2.29 -2.58 8.66
CA TRP A 44 3.14 -3.63 9.23
C TRP A 44 4.60 -3.19 9.30
N ASP A 45 5.37 -3.81 10.19
CA ASP A 45 6.81 -3.60 10.24
C ASP A 45 7.48 -4.19 9.00
N GLU A 46 8.39 -3.41 8.42
CA GLU A 46 9.27 -3.88 7.36
C GLU A 46 10.29 -4.87 7.93
N LYS A 47 10.55 -5.96 7.18
CA LYS A 47 11.56 -6.95 7.55
C LYS A 47 12.78 -6.79 6.66
N ASP A 48 13.94 -6.54 7.27
CA ASP A 48 15.20 -6.38 6.51
C ASP A 48 15.64 -7.67 5.81
N SER A 49 15.29 -8.83 6.39
CA SER A 49 15.69 -10.15 5.90
C SER A 49 14.82 -10.72 4.79
N LYS A 50 13.58 -10.23 4.62
CA LYS A 50 12.60 -10.80 3.70
C LYS A 50 11.70 -9.73 3.09
N ALA A 51 11.53 -9.79 1.77
CA ALA A 51 10.59 -8.96 1.05
C ALA A 51 9.18 -9.17 1.60
N TRP A 52 8.44 -8.07 1.72
CA TRP A 52 7.02 -8.18 1.99
C TRP A 52 6.31 -8.77 0.77
N SER A 53 5.39 -9.70 1.02
CA SER A 53 4.49 -10.29 0.03
C SER A 53 3.07 -10.24 0.55
N PRO A 54 2.06 -10.06 -0.31
CA PRO A 54 0.67 -10.09 0.12
C PRO A 54 0.27 -11.48 0.64
N ALA A 55 -0.77 -11.53 1.45
CA ALA A 55 -1.35 -12.81 1.88
C ALA A 55 -2.00 -13.59 0.72
N SER A 56 -2.48 -12.90 -0.33
CA SER A 56 -3.10 -13.53 -1.50
C SER A 56 -2.32 -13.20 -2.77
N TYR A 57 -1.21 -13.90 -2.97
CA TYR A 57 -0.35 -13.69 -4.14
C TYR A 57 -1.09 -13.94 -5.46
N SER A 58 -1.96 -14.95 -5.53
CA SER A 58 -2.73 -15.27 -6.74
C SER A 58 -3.69 -14.14 -7.16
N VAL A 59 -4.42 -13.54 -6.21
CA VAL A 59 -5.31 -12.40 -6.48
C VAL A 59 -4.49 -11.23 -7.01
N MET A 60 -3.38 -10.92 -6.35
CA MET A 60 -2.56 -9.78 -6.72
C MET A 60 -1.79 -10.01 -8.03
N GLY A 61 -1.38 -11.24 -8.32
CA GLY A 61 -0.84 -11.64 -9.62
C GLY A 61 -1.86 -11.44 -10.74
N ASN A 62 -3.12 -11.83 -10.51
CA ASN A 62 -4.17 -11.75 -11.52
C ASN A 62 -4.68 -10.33 -11.79
N TYR A 63 -4.82 -9.49 -10.75
CA TYR A 63 -5.44 -8.15 -10.90
C TYR A 63 -4.44 -7.00 -10.94
N PHE A 64 -3.25 -7.17 -10.37
CA PHE A 64 -2.23 -6.13 -10.28
C PHE A 64 -0.91 -6.53 -10.93
N HIS A 65 -0.89 -7.70 -11.60
CA HIS A 65 0.26 -8.21 -12.34
C HIS A 65 1.50 -8.37 -11.46
N TRP A 66 1.33 -8.78 -10.20
CA TRP A 66 2.48 -9.09 -9.36
C TRP A 66 3.26 -10.28 -9.91
N SER A 67 4.60 -10.20 -9.83
CA SER A 67 5.49 -11.23 -10.36
C SER A 67 6.75 -11.37 -9.50
N GLU A 68 7.62 -12.32 -9.86
CA GLU A 68 8.94 -12.51 -9.26
C GLU A 68 9.85 -11.28 -9.41
N ASN A 69 9.64 -10.42 -10.41
CA ASN A 69 10.40 -9.17 -10.50
C ASN A 69 10.06 -8.23 -9.33
N SER A 70 8.80 -8.20 -8.93
CA SER A 70 8.34 -7.27 -7.91
C SER A 70 8.87 -7.63 -6.53
N ILE A 71 8.92 -8.92 -6.17
CA ILE A 71 9.35 -9.36 -4.83
C ILE A 71 10.83 -9.04 -4.55
N GLN A 72 11.61 -8.69 -5.56
CA GLN A 72 13.02 -8.33 -5.43
C GLN A 72 13.25 -6.92 -4.84
N TYR A 73 12.20 -6.12 -4.67
CA TYR A 73 12.27 -4.75 -4.14
C TYR A 73 11.68 -4.62 -2.73
N ARG A 74 11.94 -3.50 -2.06
CA ARG A 74 11.31 -3.15 -0.78
C ARG A 74 9.87 -2.69 -1.01
N TRP A 75 8.94 -3.28 -0.27
CA TRP A 75 7.51 -2.95 -0.30
C TRP A 75 6.96 -2.94 1.11
N ILE A 76 5.89 -2.17 1.31
CA ILE A 76 5.14 -2.20 2.56
C ILE A 76 3.66 -1.89 2.31
N PRO A 77 2.73 -2.54 3.04
CA PRO A 77 1.32 -2.19 2.98
C PRO A 77 1.11 -0.86 3.70
N VAL A 78 0.52 0.10 2.98
CA VAL A 78 0.15 1.42 3.52
C VAL A 78 -1.35 1.65 3.39
N GLN A 79 -1.88 2.47 4.30
CA GLN A 79 -3.30 2.75 4.39
C GLN A 79 -3.60 4.23 4.62
N ALA A 80 -4.61 4.75 3.93
CA ALA A 80 -5.28 5.99 4.30
C ALA A 80 -6.73 5.74 4.68
N ASN A 81 -7.15 6.32 5.81
CA ASN A 81 -8.55 6.47 6.17
C ASN A 81 -8.99 7.85 5.69
N LEU A 82 -9.73 7.89 4.58
CA LEU A 82 -10.15 9.13 3.93
C LEU A 82 -11.35 9.74 4.69
N ARG A 83 -11.73 10.97 4.32
CA ARG A 83 -12.73 11.77 5.05
C ARG A 83 -14.10 11.07 5.22
N ARG A 84 -14.82 11.58 6.22
CA ARG A 84 -16.04 11.01 6.84
C ARG A 84 -17.25 10.97 5.91
N ASP A 85 -17.27 11.77 4.86
CA ASP A 85 -18.31 11.83 3.83
C ASP A 85 -18.22 10.68 2.82
N LEU A 86 -17.03 10.11 2.63
CA LEU A 86 -16.79 9.04 1.65
C LEU A 86 -16.66 7.64 2.26
N TYR A 87 -16.57 7.52 3.60
CA TYR A 87 -16.36 6.27 4.34
C TYR A 87 -15.41 5.29 3.63
N GLY A 88 -14.29 5.84 3.15
CA GLY A 88 -13.37 5.15 2.26
C GLY A 88 -12.04 4.83 2.92
N GLN A 89 -11.53 3.64 2.65
CA GLN A 89 -10.17 3.24 3.00
C GLN A 89 -9.42 2.97 1.71
N ALA A 90 -8.25 3.58 1.56
CA ALA A 90 -7.30 3.23 0.51
C ALA A 90 -6.24 2.33 1.13
N ASN A 91 -6.12 1.09 0.64
CA ASN A 91 -5.08 0.15 1.04
C ASN A 91 -4.25 -0.18 -0.18
N ASN A 92 -2.98 0.18 -0.16
CA ASN A 92 -2.12 0.05 -1.31
C ASN A 92 -0.76 -0.48 -0.86
N PRO A 93 -0.24 -1.55 -1.48
CA PRO A 93 1.17 -1.86 -1.32
C PRO A 93 2.02 -0.82 -2.05
N ALA A 94 2.93 -0.17 -1.33
CA ALA A 94 3.79 0.87 -1.88
C ALA A 94 5.26 0.43 -1.90
N ARG A 95 5.96 0.80 -2.97
CA ARG A 95 7.40 0.56 -3.09
C ARG A 95 8.17 1.58 -2.27
N ILE A 96 9.22 1.11 -1.61
CA ILE A 96 10.10 1.95 -0.79
C ILE A 96 11.37 2.27 -1.59
N PRO A 97 11.70 3.55 -1.81
CA PRO A 97 12.97 3.94 -2.44
C PRO A 97 14.19 3.59 -1.58
N ASP A 98 15.35 3.56 -2.21
CA ASP A 98 16.63 3.52 -1.52
C ASP A 98 16.84 4.77 -0.66
N GLY A 99 17.62 4.63 0.42
CA GLY A 99 17.90 5.71 1.37
C GLY A 99 16.79 5.96 2.40
N PHE A 100 15.61 5.36 2.24
CA PHE A 100 14.57 5.41 3.27
C PHE A 100 14.89 4.49 4.45
N PRO A 101 14.55 4.89 5.69
CA PRO A 101 14.71 4.04 6.86
C PRO A 101 13.87 2.76 6.74
N ILE A 102 14.17 1.77 7.59
CA ILE A 102 13.27 0.63 7.79
C ILE A 102 12.00 1.15 8.45
N LEU A 103 10.86 0.85 7.84
CA LEU A 103 9.57 1.37 8.27
C LEU A 103 8.93 0.47 9.33
N SER A 104 8.25 1.10 10.28
CA SER A 104 7.52 0.43 11.37
C SER A 104 6.02 0.68 11.24
N SER A 105 5.21 -0.23 11.77
CA SER A 105 3.77 -0.06 11.88
C SER A 105 3.44 1.24 12.61
N GLY A 106 2.56 2.05 12.02
CA GLY A 106 2.17 3.37 12.54
C GLY A 106 2.99 4.54 11.99
N ASP A 107 4.08 4.29 11.26
CA ASP A 107 4.82 5.36 10.59
C ASP A 107 3.93 6.08 9.57
N LEU A 108 4.10 7.41 9.46
CA LEU A 108 3.43 8.22 8.46
C LEU A 108 4.35 8.44 7.28
N VAL A 109 3.82 8.19 6.08
CA VAL A 109 4.51 8.34 4.81
C VAL A 109 3.60 9.05 3.81
N ASP A 110 4.19 9.85 2.93
CA ASP A 110 3.47 10.38 1.78
C ASP A 110 3.72 9.46 0.58
N VAL A 111 2.64 9.07 -0.09
CA VAL A 111 2.63 8.03 -1.11
C VAL A 111 2.00 8.57 -2.37
N TYR A 112 2.74 8.54 -3.48
CA TYR A 112 2.15 8.76 -4.79
C TYR A 112 1.37 7.52 -5.21
N VAL A 113 0.11 7.70 -5.59
CA VAL A 113 -0.78 6.62 -6.03
C VAL A 113 -1.07 6.82 -7.52
N PRO A 114 -0.54 6.00 -8.44
CA PRO A 114 -0.92 6.05 -9.84
C PRO A 114 -2.38 5.62 -10.02
N PRO A 115 -3.06 5.99 -11.12
CA PRO A 115 -4.39 5.49 -11.43
C PRO A 115 -4.41 3.96 -11.51
N TRP A 116 -5.46 3.34 -10.99
CA TRP A 116 -5.67 1.88 -11.01
C TRP A 116 -5.44 1.26 -12.39
N SER A 117 -6.00 1.88 -13.43
CA SER A 117 -5.91 1.39 -14.82
C SER A 117 -4.47 1.34 -15.36
N SER A 118 -3.53 2.02 -14.69
CA SER A 118 -2.11 2.02 -15.05
C SER A 118 -1.25 1.15 -14.14
N MET A 119 -1.83 0.59 -13.07
CA MET A 119 -1.08 -0.19 -12.10
C MET A 119 -0.66 -1.54 -12.69
N ASN A 120 0.63 -1.83 -12.60
CA ASN A 120 1.24 -3.09 -12.93
C ASN A 120 2.49 -3.27 -12.08
N TYR A 121 2.38 -4.08 -11.03
CA TYR A 121 3.45 -4.25 -10.06
C TYR A 121 4.65 -5.01 -10.64
N GLY A 122 4.43 -5.90 -11.61
CA GLY A 122 5.48 -6.61 -12.34
C GLY A 122 6.37 -5.67 -13.14
N GLU A 123 5.78 -4.63 -13.73
CA GLU A 123 6.45 -3.54 -14.42
C GLU A 123 6.85 -2.39 -13.49
N LEU A 124 6.65 -2.54 -12.18
CA LEU A 124 6.96 -1.54 -11.16
C LEU A 124 6.17 -0.22 -11.31
N LYS A 125 5.05 -0.25 -12.03
CA LYS A 125 4.05 0.82 -12.10
C LYS A 125 3.10 0.65 -10.91
N ALA A 126 3.52 1.11 -9.75
CA ALA A 126 2.82 0.90 -8.49
C ALA A 126 2.86 2.16 -7.63
N PRO A 127 2.11 2.20 -6.52
CA PRO A 127 2.25 3.24 -5.50
C PRO A 127 3.71 3.32 -4.99
N ILE A 128 4.19 4.54 -4.76
CA ILE A 128 5.59 4.80 -4.36
C ILE A 128 5.59 5.70 -3.14
N ILE A 129 6.35 5.32 -2.12
CA ILE A 129 6.64 6.23 -1.01
C ILE A 129 7.57 7.33 -1.52
N VAL A 130 7.13 8.58 -1.42
CA VAL A 130 7.90 9.75 -1.86
C VAL A 130 8.51 10.51 -0.69
N ARG A 131 7.98 10.33 0.53
CA ARG A 131 8.50 10.99 1.73
C ARG A 131 8.17 10.21 3.00
N PHE A 132 9.15 10.10 3.89
CA PHE A 132 8.93 9.69 5.28
C PHE A 132 8.53 10.95 6.09
N VAL A 133 7.40 10.89 6.78
CA VAL A 133 6.80 12.05 7.44
C VAL A 133 7.09 12.04 8.93
N CYS A 134 6.63 11.00 9.63
CA CYS A 134 6.77 10.87 11.08
C CYS A 134 7.01 9.40 11.45
N SER A 135 7.85 9.17 12.45
CA SER A 135 7.90 7.89 13.16
C SER A 135 6.60 7.66 13.93
N ALA A 136 6.18 6.41 14.07
CA ALA A 136 5.11 5.99 14.97
C ALA A 136 5.36 6.44 16.43
N SER A 137 6.64 6.52 16.83
CA SER A 137 7.05 6.91 18.18
C SER A 137 7.06 8.43 18.42
N ASP A 138 6.95 9.25 17.37
CA ASP A 138 7.00 10.72 17.46
C ASP A 138 5.58 11.29 17.51
N SER A 139 4.97 11.28 18.70
CA SER A 139 3.60 11.75 18.91
C SER A 139 3.42 13.23 18.54
N ALA A 140 4.43 14.07 18.75
CA ALA A 140 4.38 15.49 18.41
C ALA A 140 4.27 15.69 16.90
N CYS A 141 5.10 15.00 16.12
CA CYS A 141 5.02 15.01 14.66
C CYS A 141 3.68 14.44 14.17
N GLN A 142 3.25 13.31 14.73
CA GLN A 142 1.99 12.65 14.37
C GLN A 142 0.78 13.57 14.57
N ASP A 143 0.72 14.28 15.69
CA ASP A 143 -0.39 15.20 15.98
C ASP A 143 -0.36 16.46 15.12
N LEU A 144 0.83 17.02 14.85
CA LEU A 144 0.98 18.14 13.93
C LEU A 144 0.54 17.74 12.52
N SER A 145 1.05 16.62 12.03
CA SER A 145 0.71 16.05 10.71
C SER A 145 -0.79 15.83 10.54
N LYS A 146 -1.48 15.34 11.57
CA LYS A 146 -2.95 15.21 11.55
C LYS A 146 -3.62 16.57 11.48
N LYS A 147 -3.21 17.55 12.29
CA LYS A 147 -3.80 18.89 12.31
C LYS A 147 -3.66 19.61 10.97
N ASP A 148 -2.49 19.52 10.33
CA ASP A 148 -2.21 20.12 9.02
C ASP A 148 -3.15 19.60 7.92
N LEU A 149 -3.66 18.38 8.09
CA LEU A 149 -4.58 17.71 7.17
C LEU A 149 -6.02 17.63 7.71
N GLY A 150 -6.42 18.50 8.63
CA GLY A 150 -7.80 18.53 9.14
C GLY A 150 -8.22 17.30 9.97
N GLY A 151 -7.24 16.56 10.50
CA GLY A 151 -7.41 15.50 11.49
C GLY A 151 -7.27 14.07 10.97
N ARG A 152 -6.98 13.83 9.68
CA ARG A 152 -6.87 12.48 9.07
C ARG A 152 -5.83 12.41 7.95
N ASN A 153 -5.56 11.16 7.51
CA ASN A 153 -4.79 10.86 6.31
C ASN A 153 -5.56 11.36 5.07
N GLU A 154 -4.99 12.29 4.32
CA GLU A 154 -5.67 13.00 3.22
C GLU A 154 -4.72 13.16 2.02
N VAL A 155 -5.26 13.64 0.88
CA VAL A 155 -4.46 14.05 -0.28
C VAL A 155 -3.61 15.25 0.13
N VAL A 156 -2.29 15.07 0.15
CA VAL A 156 -1.33 16.11 0.54
C VAL A 156 -0.91 16.98 -0.64
N SER A 157 -0.96 16.44 -1.85
CA SER A 157 -0.67 17.18 -3.07
C SER A 157 -1.40 16.53 -4.25
N LYS A 158 -1.84 17.37 -5.20
CA LYS A 158 -2.48 16.92 -6.42
C LYS A 158 -1.46 16.73 -7.54
N GLY A 159 -1.67 15.68 -8.33
CA GLY A 159 -0.82 15.37 -9.47
C GLY A 159 0.41 14.52 -9.12
N LYS A 160 1.13 14.13 -10.18
CA LYS A 160 2.36 13.33 -10.08
C LYS A 160 3.51 14.22 -9.58
N PRO A 161 4.16 13.88 -8.45
CA PRO A 161 5.33 14.61 -7.98
C PRO A 161 6.55 14.31 -8.87
N ASP A 162 7.57 15.17 -8.80
CA ASP A 162 8.88 14.83 -9.33
C ASP A 162 9.48 13.67 -8.51
N MET A 163 9.90 12.62 -9.21
CA MET A 163 10.46 11.40 -8.65
C MET A 163 11.84 11.09 -9.24
N GLY A 164 12.47 12.03 -9.96
CA GLY A 164 13.76 11.81 -10.64
C GLY A 164 14.90 11.46 -9.69
N ASN A 165 14.81 11.86 -8.42
CA ASN A 165 15.81 11.57 -7.39
C ASN A 165 15.56 10.25 -6.64
N LEU A 166 14.47 9.54 -6.91
CA LEU A 166 14.16 8.27 -6.25
C LEU A 166 14.88 7.12 -6.95
N VAL A 167 15.74 6.43 -6.20
CA VAL A 167 16.48 5.27 -6.68
C VAL A 167 15.86 4.00 -6.12
N PHE A 168 15.82 2.93 -6.92
CA PHE A 168 15.30 1.63 -6.51
C PHE A 168 16.25 0.54 -6.97
N THR A 169 16.90 -0.12 -6.01
CA THR A 169 17.72 -1.30 -6.28
C THR A 169 17.03 -2.56 -5.78
N LYS A 170 17.28 -3.67 -6.47
CA LYS A 170 16.87 -4.99 -6.01
C LYS A 170 17.57 -5.27 -4.68
N LYS A 171 16.80 -5.50 -3.62
CA LYS A 171 17.29 -5.87 -2.30
C LYS A 171 17.11 -7.35 -2.02
N PHE A 172 16.20 -8.01 -2.74
CA PHE A 172 15.86 -9.40 -2.49
C PHE A 172 16.04 -10.25 -3.75
N ASP A 173 16.23 -11.55 -3.58
CA ASP A 173 16.22 -12.53 -4.67
C ASP A 173 14.78 -12.83 -5.13
N GLU A 174 14.63 -13.69 -6.13
CA GLU A 174 13.34 -14.09 -6.70
C GLU A 174 12.44 -14.85 -5.69
N SER A 175 13.04 -15.36 -4.61
CA SER A 175 12.32 -15.98 -3.49
C SER A 175 11.99 -14.99 -2.37
N GLY A 176 12.36 -13.71 -2.52
CA GLY A 176 12.15 -12.66 -1.54
C GLY A 176 13.14 -12.65 -0.37
N ASN A 177 14.24 -13.39 -0.43
CA ASN A 177 15.28 -13.34 0.60
C ASN A 177 16.28 -12.23 0.33
N ARG A 178 16.84 -11.60 1.37
CA ARG A 178 17.79 -10.51 1.23
C ARG A 178 19.01 -10.94 0.40
N LEU A 179 19.33 -10.19 -0.65
CA LEU A 179 20.56 -10.37 -1.41
C LEU A 179 21.74 -10.11 -0.48
N LYS A 180 22.68 -11.06 -0.45
CA LYS A 180 23.96 -10.85 0.23
C LYS A 180 24.64 -9.67 -0.45
N GLN A 181 24.94 -8.60 0.30
CA GLN A 181 25.74 -7.51 -0.23
C GLN A 181 27.09 -8.12 -0.65
N ARG A 182 27.42 -8.03 -1.94
CA ARG A 182 28.78 -8.30 -2.39
C ARG A 182 29.64 -7.20 -1.78
N GLN A 183 30.46 -7.56 -0.81
CA GLN A 183 31.52 -6.71 -0.26
C GLN A 183 32.54 -6.39 -1.35
#